data_AF-A0A9E3GSZ7-F1
#
_entry.id   AF-A0A9E3GSZ7-F1
#
_cell.length_a   1.000
_cell.length_b   1.000
_cell.length_c   1.000
_cell.angle_alpha   90.00
_cell.angle_beta   90.00
_cell.angle_gamma   90.00
#
_symmetry.space_group_name_H-M   'P 1'
#
loop_
_entity.id
_entity.type
_entity.pdbx_description
1 polymer ?
#
loop_
_entity_poly.entity_id
_entity_poly.type
_entity_poly.pdbx_seq_one_letter_code
_entity_poly.pdbx_strand_id
1 'polypeptide(L)'
;MRIEAKVFSISWIPSEAISGHMRIPMDAGIGHYDDPPPDRVHDLQQLNDEGRFRFANLLRAAIEVDDDGRITGHEHLGRSYISTTDVHLGSRKVFAFQPVAFPDLRPEPEVGDGWVRFEQTSGGRTGAPMPRRVSGPPFVRVTPPTAWTTLSLTIHADGRVEQEVRGASPFPRHWIYGDDGQLTAKSGITDFSTWSREHFGDNSPWGDVDTPALITEVETALERQLSLTIMRSGTSPRIDRLAEGELLTTQGSAGEDIYLLLDGVLEVEVDGDVLAQIGPGAIVGERALLEGGLRTSTLRAVTPCKVAVAEAAQVDRDALAQLATGHRREPAPS
;
A
#
# COMPACT_ATOMS: atom_id res chain seq x y z
N MET A 1 -29.39 15.26 -14.66
CA MET A 1 -29.00 14.15 -13.77
C MET A 1 -27.70 14.51 -13.04
N ARG A 2 -27.58 14.25 -11.73
CA ARG A 2 -26.33 14.42 -10.99
C ARG A 2 -25.65 13.05 -10.82
N ILE A 3 -24.38 12.95 -11.19
CA ILE A 3 -23.56 11.74 -11.04
C ILE A 3 -22.48 12.05 -10.01
N GLU A 4 -22.45 11.30 -8.92
CA GLU A 4 -21.45 11.44 -7.85
C GLU A 4 -20.64 10.15 -7.75
N ALA A 5 -19.33 10.28 -7.51
CA ALA A 5 -18.44 9.16 -7.32
C ALA A 5 -17.35 9.52 -6.30
N LYS A 6 -16.74 8.50 -5.69
CA LYS A 6 -15.56 8.66 -4.84
C LYS A 6 -14.53 7.56 -5.04
N VAL A 7 -13.30 7.90 -4.70
CA VAL A 7 -12.17 7.00 -4.46
C VAL A 7 -11.48 7.48 -3.20
N PHE A 8 -10.95 6.57 -2.38
CA PHE A 8 -10.17 6.97 -1.23
C PHE A 8 -9.01 6.06 -0.92
N SER A 9 -7.99 6.63 -0.30
CA SER A 9 -6.86 5.88 0.24
C SER A 9 -6.93 5.84 1.78
N ILE A 10 -6.51 4.74 2.38
CA ILE A 10 -6.21 4.63 3.80
C ILE A 10 -4.74 4.24 3.95
N SER A 11 -4.03 4.99 4.77
CA SER A 11 -2.60 4.81 4.98
C SER A 11 -2.35 4.29 6.40
N TRP A 12 -1.66 3.16 6.52
CA TRP A 12 -1.48 2.45 7.80
C TRP A 12 -0.08 1.81 7.87
N ILE A 13 0.42 1.59 9.09
CA ILE A 13 1.76 1.05 9.31
C ILE A 13 1.67 -0.47 9.52
N PRO A 14 2.03 -1.29 8.51
CA PRO A 14 2.07 -2.73 8.68
C PRO A 14 3.21 -3.15 9.60
N SER A 15 2.97 -4.22 10.36
CA SER A 15 3.95 -4.72 11.33
C SER A 15 5.25 -5.21 10.70
N GLU A 16 5.21 -5.71 9.45
CA GLU A 16 6.40 -6.17 8.74
C GLU A 16 7.29 -5.06 8.16
N ALA A 17 6.78 -3.83 8.01
CA ALA A 17 7.51 -2.76 7.34
C ALA A 17 8.60 -2.12 8.19
N ILE A 18 8.50 -2.21 9.53
CA ILE A 18 9.51 -1.67 10.44
C ILE A 18 10.43 -2.79 10.90
N SER A 19 11.74 -2.69 10.61
CA SER A 19 12.74 -3.70 11.00
C SER A 19 13.93 -3.10 11.73
N GLY A 20 14.64 -3.94 12.50
CA GLY A 20 15.85 -3.55 13.25
C GLY A 20 15.57 -2.72 14.50
N HIS A 21 16.53 -1.87 14.89
CA HIS A 21 16.47 -1.05 16.11
C HIS A 21 15.30 -0.05 16.14
N MET A 22 14.67 0.22 15.00
CA MET A 22 13.47 1.06 14.88
C MET A 22 12.19 0.33 15.33
N ARG A 23 12.23 -0.99 15.54
CA ARG A 23 11.16 -1.72 16.26
C ARG A 23 11.16 -1.44 17.75
N ILE A 24 12.29 -1.04 18.34
CA ILE A 24 12.44 -0.90 19.80
C ILE A 24 11.43 0.09 20.40
N PRO A 25 11.15 1.27 19.80
CA PRO A 25 10.10 2.16 20.31
C PRO A 25 8.68 1.57 20.16
N MET A 26 8.39 0.80 19.08
CA MET A 26 7.10 0.13 18.87
C MET A 26 6.89 -1.00 19.88
N ASP A 27 7.90 -1.86 20.04
CA ASP A 27 7.88 -3.00 20.96
C ASP A 27 7.92 -2.54 22.44
N ALA A 28 8.38 -1.31 22.71
CA ALA A 28 8.35 -0.65 24.03
C ALA A 28 7.07 0.16 24.31
N GLY A 29 6.08 0.14 23.42
CA GLY A 29 4.78 0.82 23.60
C GLY A 29 4.76 2.32 23.27
N ILE A 30 5.87 2.88 22.78
CA ILE A 30 6.00 4.29 22.34
C ILE A 30 5.36 4.51 20.94
N GLY A 31 4.92 3.42 20.30
CA GLY A 31 3.98 3.40 19.19
C GLY A 31 3.24 2.06 19.18
N HIS A 32 2.26 1.91 18.29
CA HIS A 32 1.54 0.66 18.06
C HIS A 32 1.57 0.35 16.56
N TYR A 33 1.70 -0.93 16.22
CA TYR A 33 1.39 -1.40 14.87
C TYR A 33 -0.12 -1.22 14.65
N ASP A 34 -0.50 -0.78 13.45
CA ASP A 34 -1.92 -0.66 13.12
C ASP A 34 -2.43 -2.05 12.75
N ASP A 35 -3.59 -2.45 13.30
CA ASP A 35 -4.33 -3.55 12.70
C ASP A 35 -4.67 -3.18 11.25
N PRO A 36 -4.59 -4.11 10.29
CA PRO A 36 -4.94 -3.81 8.91
C PRO A 36 -6.37 -3.21 8.86
N PRO A 37 -6.58 -2.17 8.04
CA PRO A 37 -7.91 -1.67 7.76
C PRO A 37 -8.85 -2.78 7.27
N PRO A 38 -10.18 -2.65 7.44
CA PRO A 38 -11.11 -3.64 6.92
C PRO A 38 -11.14 -3.62 5.38
N ASP A 39 -11.37 -4.78 4.75
CA ASP A 39 -11.51 -4.89 3.29
C ASP A 39 -12.66 -4.07 2.72
N ARG A 40 -13.69 -3.82 3.55
CA ARG A 40 -14.78 -2.92 3.24
C ARG A 40 -14.92 -1.85 4.30
N VAL A 41 -14.90 -0.59 3.86
CA VAL A 41 -15.06 0.57 4.71
C VAL A 41 -16.44 1.17 4.50
N HIS A 42 -17.26 1.11 5.53
CA HIS A 42 -18.60 1.71 5.54
C HIS A 42 -18.59 3.17 6.00
N ASP A 43 -17.77 3.47 7.02
CA ASP A 43 -17.65 4.80 7.60
C ASP A 43 -16.18 5.15 7.87
N LEU A 44 -15.63 6.01 7.00
CA LEU A 44 -14.25 6.47 7.11
C LEU A 44 -14.06 7.45 8.29
N GLN A 45 -15.11 8.18 8.68
CA GLN A 45 -15.04 9.08 9.85
C GLN A 45 -14.95 8.26 11.14
N GLN A 46 -15.76 7.21 11.26
CA GLN A 46 -15.70 6.32 12.42
C GLN A 46 -14.29 5.72 12.58
N LEU A 47 -13.70 5.20 11.50
CA LEU A 47 -12.34 4.66 11.54
C LEU A 47 -11.30 5.71 11.96
N ASN A 48 -11.48 6.98 11.54
CA ASN A 48 -10.62 8.07 11.97
C ASN A 48 -10.77 8.37 13.47
N ASP A 49 -12.01 8.43 13.97
CA ASP A 49 -12.32 8.73 15.36
C ASP A 49 -11.79 7.63 16.31
N GLU A 50 -11.75 6.38 15.81
CA GLU A 50 -11.15 5.21 16.47
C GLU A 50 -9.62 5.15 16.32
N GLY A 51 -9.00 6.03 15.53
CA GLY A 51 -7.56 6.04 15.28
C GLY A 51 -7.04 4.81 14.52
N ARG A 52 -7.86 4.22 13.66
CA ARG A 52 -7.58 2.93 12.96
C ARG A 52 -6.63 3.06 11.77
N PHE A 53 -6.16 4.26 11.45
CA PHE A 53 -5.21 4.52 10.39
C PHE A 53 -4.38 5.77 10.70
N ARG A 54 -3.38 6.08 9.87
CA ARG A 54 -2.53 7.28 10.02
C ARG A 54 -3.08 8.48 9.28
N PHE A 55 -3.49 8.25 8.03
CA PHE A 55 -4.06 9.27 7.18
C PHE A 55 -4.94 8.65 6.09
N ALA A 56 -6.00 9.36 5.68
CA ALA A 56 -6.83 8.98 4.55
C ALA A 56 -7.08 10.17 3.60
N ASN A 57 -7.00 9.92 2.30
CA ASN A 57 -7.37 10.85 1.23
C ASN A 57 -8.74 10.43 0.67
N LEU A 58 -9.81 11.20 0.87
CA LEU A 58 -11.10 10.96 0.26
C LEU A 58 -11.32 11.94 -0.89
N LEU A 59 -11.17 11.48 -2.12
CA LEU A 59 -11.54 12.21 -3.32
C LEU A 59 -12.99 11.86 -3.69
N ARG A 60 -13.90 12.81 -3.46
CA ARG A 60 -15.30 12.71 -3.86
C ARG A 60 -15.61 13.86 -4.81
N ALA A 61 -16.35 13.60 -5.87
CA ALA A 61 -16.72 14.63 -6.83
C ALA A 61 -18.06 14.31 -7.49
N ALA A 62 -18.67 15.32 -8.10
CA ALA A 62 -19.90 15.17 -8.85
C ALA A 62 -19.89 15.98 -10.15
N ILE A 63 -20.66 15.51 -11.12
CA ILE A 63 -20.99 16.23 -12.35
C ILE A 63 -22.51 16.37 -12.50
N GLU A 64 -22.94 17.43 -13.16
CA GLU A 64 -24.31 17.64 -13.59
C GLU A 64 -24.40 17.43 -15.09
N VAL A 65 -25.34 16.60 -15.53
CA VAL A 65 -25.56 16.23 -16.93
C VAL A 65 -26.98 16.60 -17.33
N ASP A 66 -27.17 17.30 -18.45
CA ASP A 66 -28.50 17.63 -18.97
C ASP A 66 -29.16 16.44 -19.70
N ASP A 67 -30.37 16.65 -20.21
CA ASP A 67 -31.13 15.62 -20.93
C ASP A 67 -30.51 15.25 -22.30
N ASP A 68 -29.62 16.09 -22.84
CA ASP A 68 -28.86 15.85 -24.07
C ASP A 68 -27.53 15.12 -23.80
N GLY A 69 -27.23 14.78 -22.55
CA GLY A 69 -25.99 14.12 -22.14
C GLY A 69 -24.79 15.07 -22.03
N ARG A 70 -25.00 16.39 -22.00
CA ARG A 70 -23.92 17.37 -21.84
C ARG A 70 -23.67 17.69 -20.37
N ILE A 71 -22.40 17.85 -20.02
CA ILE A 71 -22.00 18.27 -18.67
C ILE A 71 -22.24 19.77 -18.51
N THR A 72 -23.08 20.15 -17.55
CA THR A 72 -23.46 21.54 -17.26
C THR A 72 -22.80 22.11 -16.00
N GLY A 73 -22.21 21.25 -15.17
CA GLY A 73 -21.56 21.65 -13.92
C GLY A 73 -20.71 20.53 -13.33
N HIS A 74 -19.80 20.90 -12.45
CA HIS A 74 -18.96 19.97 -11.70
C HIS A 74 -18.64 20.50 -10.31
N GLU A 75 -18.46 19.60 -9.35
CA GLU A 75 -18.21 19.94 -7.95
C GLU A 75 -17.18 19.00 -7.34
N HIS A 76 -16.15 19.58 -6.70
CA HIS A 76 -15.13 18.83 -5.99
C HIS A 76 -15.44 18.82 -4.48
N LEU A 77 -15.71 17.62 -3.94
CA LEU A 77 -16.24 17.37 -2.58
C LEU A 77 -15.23 16.65 -1.66
N GLY A 78 -13.97 16.57 -2.08
CA GLY A 78 -12.94 15.79 -1.39
C GLY A 78 -12.58 16.34 -0.01
N ARG A 79 -12.03 15.46 0.84
CA ARG A 79 -11.54 15.77 2.18
C ARG A 79 -10.40 14.84 2.60
N SER A 80 -9.54 15.32 3.48
CA SER A 80 -8.50 14.51 4.14
C SER A 80 -8.84 14.18 5.59
N TYR A 81 -8.26 13.10 6.10
CA TYR A 81 -8.28 12.72 7.52
C TYR A 81 -6.88 12.40 7.98
N ILE A 82 -6.53 12.82 9.19
CA ILE A 82 -5.25 12.48 9.81
C ILE A 82 -5.49 12.17 11.28
N SER A 83 -5.03 11.00 11.71
CA SER A 83 -5.33 10.50 13.06
C SER A 83 -4.19 10.80 14.03
N THR A 84 -4.52 10.88 15.32
CA THR A 84 -3.53 11.05 16.38
C THR A 84 -2.71 9.80 16.59
N THR A 85 -1.40 9.95 16.82
CA THR A 85 -0.56 8.81 17.18
C THR A 85 -0.53 8.67 18.70
N ASP A 86 -1.29 7.70 19.20
CA ASP A 86 -1.42 7.42 20.63
C ASP A 86 -0.29 6.52 21.15
N VAL A 87 0.22 6.88 22.33
CA VAL A 87 1.23 6.14 23.07
C VAL A 87 0.63 5.52 24.33
N HIS A 88 0.78 4.21 24.47
CA HIS A 88 0.15 3.42 25.52
C HIS A 88 1.20 2.76 26.42
N LEU A 89 0.94 2.73 27.74
CA LEU A 89 1.68 1.92 28.70
C LEU A 89 0.71 0.92 29.32
N GLY A 90 0.80 -0.34 28.88
CA GLY A 90 -0.26 -1.32 29.10
C GLY A 90 -1.56 -0.88 28.42
N SER A 91 -2.69 -0.95 29.12
CA SER A 91 -4.00 -0.55 28.59
C SER A 91 -4.29 0.96 28.72
N ARG A 92 -3.34 1.76 29.21
CA ARG A 92 -3.54 3.19 29.49
C ARG A 92 -2.86 4.05 28.44
N LYS A 93 -3.61 4.95 27.82
CA LYS A 93 -3.08 6.02 26.97
C LYS A 93 -2.33 7.02 27.85
N VAL A 94 -1.04 7.20 27.60
CA VAL A 94 -0.16 8.05 28.41
C VAL A 94 0.05 9.41 27.75
N PHE A 95 0.20 9.44 26.42
CA PHE A 95 0.27 10.68 25.65
C PHE A 95 -0.09 10.43 24.17
N ALA A 96 -0.25 11.50 23.39
CA ALA A 96 -0.51 11.42 21.96
C ALA A 96 0.29 12.47 21.20
N PHE A 97 0.81 12.10 20.02
CA PHE A 97 1.34 13.07 19.06
C PHE A 97 0.22 13.59 18.18
N GLN A 98 0.07 14.91 18.17
CA GLN A 98 -0.90 15.58 17.31
C GLN A 98 -0.36 15.64 15.88
N PRO A 99 -1.14 15.19 14.90
CA PRO A 99 -0.74 15.27 13.51
C PRO A 99 -0.82 16.71 13.02
N VAL A 100 -0.13 16.99 11.91
CA VAL A 100 -0.26 18.28 11.20
C VAL A 100 -0.71 17.97 9.78
N ALA A 101 -2.00 18.17 9.51
CA ALA A 101 -2.53 18.14 8.15
C ALA A 101 -1.96 19.32 7.36
N PHE A 102 -1.59 19.07 6.11
CA PHE A 102 -1.28 20.14 5.16
C PHE A 102 -2.56 20.50 4.38
N PRO A 103 -2.63 21.72 3.81
CA PRO A 103 -3.72 22.07 2.90
C PRO A 103 -3.76 21.08 1.72
N ASP A 104 -4.95 20.58 1.40
CA ASP A 104 -5.13 19.72 0.22
C ASP A 104 -4.76 20.49 -1.05
N LEU A 105 -3.99 19.87 -1.94
CA LEU A 105 -3.75 20.40 -3.28
C LEU A 105 -4.86 19.89 -4.20
N ARG A 106 -5.59 20.82 -4.78
CA ARG A 106 -6.77 20.57 -5.62
C ARG A 106 -6.64 21.42 -6.88
N PRO A 107 -5.95 20.94 -7.93
CA PRO A 107 -5.91 21.67 -9.19
C PRO A 107 -7.33 21.83 -9.75
N GLU A 108 -7.51 22.80 -10.65
CA GLU A 108 -8.78 22.98 -11.35
C GLU A 108 -9.13 21.69 -12.11
N PRO A 109 -10.37 21.18 -12.01
CA PRO A 109 -10.77 19.97 -12.72
C PRO A 109 -10.56 20.11 -14.22
N GLU A 110 -10.03 19.06 -14.84
CA GLU A 110 -9.89 19.01 -16.29
C GLU A 110 -11.22 18.61 -16.91
N VAL A 111 -11.71 19.42 -17.83
CA VAL A 111 -12.97 19.18 -18.54
C VAL A 111 -12.67 18.74 -19.96
N GLY A 112 -13.12 17.54 -20.31
CA GLY A 112 -13.04 17.00 -21.67
C GLY A 112 -14.41 16.80 -22.31
N ASP A 113 -14.41 16.18 -23.48
CA ASP A 113 -15.66 15.85 -24.19
C ASP A 113 -16.38 14.70 -23.49
N GLY A 114 -17.45 15.01 -22.77
CA GLY A 114 -18.26 14.03 -22.06
C GLY A 114 -17.66 13.52 -20.74
N TRP A 115 -16.61 14.15 -20.19
CA TRP A 115 -16.05 13.78 -18.90
C TRP A 115 -15.42 14.95 -18.13
N VAL A 116 -15.32 14.81 -16.81
CA VAL A 116 -14.54 15.71 -15.93
C VAL A 116 -13.59 14.88 -15.07
N ARG A 117 -12.33 15.28 -14.99
CA ARG A 117 -11.29 14.67 -14.16
C ARG A 117 -10.93 15.58 -13.00
N PHE A 118 -11.03 15.03 -11.80
CA PHE A 118 -10.67 15.68 -10.55
C PHE A 118 -9.37 15.07 -10.03
N GLU A 119 -8.55 15.88 -9.37
CA GLU A 119 -7.35 15.42 -8.69
C GLU A 119 -7.30 16.02 -7.29
N GLN A 120 -6.82 15.21 -6.33
CA GLN A 120 -6.60 15.66 -4.96
C GLN A 120 -5.35 15.02 -4.38
N THR A 121 -4.40 15.86 -4.00
CA THR A 121 -3.31 15.46 -3.10
C THR A 121 -3.66 15.85 -1.68
N SER A 122 -3.65 14.85 -0.79
CA SER A 122 -3.86 15.06 0.63
C SER A 122 -2.72 14.40 1.41
N GLY A 123 -2.41 14.94 2.58
CA GLY A 123 -1.39 14.38 3.46
C GLY A 123 -0.94 15.33 4.55
N GLY A 124 0.19 14.99 5.17
CA GLY A 124 0.75 15.77 6.27
C GLY A 124 1.70 14.96 7.14
N ARG A 125 1.92 15.46 8.34
CA ARG A 125 2.78 14.84 9.36
C ARG A 125 1.94 13.94 10.26
N THR A 126 2.02 12.63 10.03
CA THR A 126 1.10 11.62 10.57
C THR A 126 1.60 10.89 11.82
N GLY A 127 2.88 11.04 12.18
CA GLY A 127 3.54 10.15 13.14
C GLY A 127 4.38 10.83 14.23
N ALA A 128 5.00 9.99 15.06
CA ALA A 128 5.93 10.43 16.08
C ALA A 128 7.16 11.12 15.47
N PRO A 129 7.73 12.16 16.10
CA PRO A 129 8.90 12.84 15.60
C PRO A 129 10.10 11.89 15.47
N MET A 130 10.77 11.88 14.31
CA MET A 130 11.95 11.04 14.08
C MET A 130 13.22 11.91 14.08
N PRO A 131 14.30 11.47 14.78
CA PRO A 131 15.58 12.16 14.71
C PRO A 131 16.25 11.89 13.35
N ARG A 132 16.65 12.95 12.65
CA ARG A 132 17.42 12.85 11.41
C ARG A 132 18.67 13.70 11.47
N ARG A 133 19.75 13.24 10.84
CA ARG A 133 20.98 14.03 10.68
C ARG A 133 20.79 15.13 9.64
N VAL A 134 21.33 16.31 9.89
CA VAL A 134 21.34 17.45 8.96
C VAL A 134 22.76 18.00 8.84
N SER A 135 23.08 18.63 7.70
CA SER A 135 24.44 19.09 7.36
C SER A 135 24.92 20.30 8.16
N GLY A 136 24.02 21.03 8.84
CA GLY A 136 24.36 22.19 9.68
C GLY A 136 23.74 22.10 11.08
N PRO A 137 24.20 22.92 12.05
CA PRO A 137 23.61 22.99 13.38
C PRO A 137 22.07 23.11 13.34
N PRO A 138 21.31 22.37 14.17
CA PRO A 138 21.76 21.55 15.30
C PRO A 138 22.28 20.13 14.94
N PHE A 139 22.58 19.82 13.67
CA PHE A 139 23.08 18.53 13.14
C PHE A 139 22.15 17.33 13.34
N VAL A 140 21.17 17.42 14.23
CA VAL A 140 20.04 16.52 14.40
C VAL A 140 18.76 17.36 14.45
N ARG A 141 17.82 17.07 13.56
CA ARG A 141 16.47 17.66 13.58
C ARG A 141 15.47 16.58 13.93
N VAL A 142 14.50 16.93 14.76
CA VAL A 142 13.41 16.03 15.17
C VAL A 142 12.15 16.52 14.47
N THR A 143 11.75 15.81 13.41
CA THR A 143 10.59 16.18 12.59
C THR A 143 9.83 14.92 12.22
N PRO A 144 8.48 14.92 12.24
CA PRO A 144 7.75 13.83 11.64
C PRO A 144 7.95 13.87 10.12
N PRO A 145 8.16 12.73 9.47
CA PRO A 145 8.13 12.62 8.02
C PRO A 145 6.72 12.86 7.47
N THR A 146 6.64 13.20 6.18
CA THR A 146 5.39 13.49 5.47
C THR A 146 4.85 12.21 4.83
N ALA A 147 3.55 11.95 5.00
CA ALA A 147 2.82 10.95 4.23
C ALA A 147 1.77 11.63 3.36
N TRP A 148 1.57 11.14 2.14
CA TRP A 148 0.57 11.69 1.22
C TRP A 148 0.10 10.65 0.21
N THR A 149 -1.01 10.95 -0.44
CA THR A 149 -1.43 10.29 -1.69
C THR A 149 -2.04 11.34 -2.62
N THR A 150 -1.83 11.17 -3.92
CA THR A 150 -2.45 11.93 -5.00
C THR A 150 -3.40 11.00 -5.75
N LEU A 151 -4.70 11.29 -5.68
CA LEU A 151 -5.75 10.50 -6.31
C LEU A 151 -6.33 11.27 -7.49
N SER A 152 -6.72 10.55 -8.53
CA SER A 152 -7.46 11.07 -9.68
C SER A 152 -8.77 10.31 -9.86
N LEU A 153 -9.84 11.04 -10.17
CA LEU A 153 -11.19 10.52 -10.37
C LEU A 153 -11.77 11.16 -11.63
N THR A 154 -12.08 10.36 -12.64
CA THR A 154 -12.73 10.82 -13.88
C THR A 154 -14.18 10.33 -13.88
N ILE A 155 -15.13 11.24 -14.06
CA ILE A 155 -16.56 10.93 -14.17
C ILE A 155 -17.01 11.27 -15.59
N HIS A 156 -17.60 10.29 -16.27
CA HIS A 156 -18.13 10.42 -17.62
C HIS A 156 -19.64 10.68 -17.58
N ALA A 157 -20.16 11.43 -18.56
CA ALA A 157 -21.57 11.77 -18.68
C ALA A 157 -22.48 10.53 -18.85
N ASP A 158 -21.93 9.42 -19.34
CA ASP A 158 -22.60 8.13 -19.50
C ASP A 158 -22.65 7.29 -18.21
N GLY A 159 -22.06 7.79 -17.11
CA GLY A 159 -22.00 7.12 -15.81
C GLY A 159 -20.75 6.27 -15.58
N ARG A 160 -19.84 6.14 -16.55
CA ARG A 160 -18.55 5.50 -16.33
C ARG A 160 -17.70 6.32 -15.36
N VAL A 161 -16.96 5.62 -14.48
CA VAL A 161 -16.05 6.22 -13.51
C VAL A 161 -14.69 5.55 -13.66
N GLU A 162 -13.62 6.36 -13.72
CA GLU A 162 -12.24 5.89 -13.73
C GLU A 162 -11.52 6.44 -12.51
N GLN A 163 -10.67 5.62 -11.89
CA GLN A 163 -10.00 5.91 -10.64
C GLN A 163 -8.52 5.58 -10.79
N GLU A 164 -7.65 6.46 -10.30
CA GLU A 164 -6.21 6.28 -10.41
C GLU A 164 -5.48 6.84 -9.19
N VAL A 165 -4.38 6.20 -8.80
CA VAL A 165 -3.42 6.76 -7.84
C VAL A 165 -2.25 7.32 -8.64
N ARG A 166 -2.18 8.64 -8.74
CA ARG A 166 -1.12 9.35 -9.48
C ARG A 166 0.21 9.34 -8.73
N GLY A 167 0.13 9.45 -7.41
CA GLY A 167 1.31 9.54 -6.56
C GLY A 167 1.03 9.13 -5.13
N ALA A 168 2.07 8.72 -4.42
CA ALA A 168 1.98 8.34 -3.01
C ALA A 168 3.34 8.45 -2.34
N SER A 169 3.35 8.75 -1.04
CA SER A 169 4.55 8.57 -0.25
C SER A 169 5.01 7.11 -0.29
N PRO A 170 6.33 6.83 -0.30
CA PRO A 170 6.83 5.45 -0.25
C PRO A 170 6.57 4.75 1.09
N PHE A 171 6.10 5.48 2.11
CA PHE A 171 5.66 4.96 3.40
C PHE A 171 4.70 5.98 4.04
N PRO A 172 3.67 5.56 4.81
CA PRO A 172 3.27 4.20 5.17
C PRO A 172 2.59 3.45 4.01
N ARG A 173 2.08 2.22 4.24
CA ARG A 173 1.37 1.47 3.19
C ARG A 173 0.03 2.13 2.90
N HIS A 174 -0.31 2.27 1.63
CA HIS A 174 -1.57 2.88 1.18
C HIS A 174 -2.49 1.82 0.57
N TRP A 175 -3.70 1.69 1.10
CA TRP A 175 -4.78 0.85 0.58
C TRP A 175 -5.80 1.73 -0.14
N ILE A 176 -6.28 1.30 -1.29
CA ILE A 176 -7.14 2.08 -2.19
C ILE A 176 -8.51 1.45 -2.27
N TYR A 177 -9.55 2.27 -2.12
CA TYR A 177 -10.93 1.84 -2.04
C TYR A 177 -11.78 2.52 -3.10
N GLY A 178 -12.65 1.73 -3.70
CA GLY A 178 -13.60 2.18 -4.71
C GLY A 178 -14.82 2.88 -4.10
N ASP A 179 -15.78 3.21 -4.96
CA ASP A 179 -16.99 3.95 -4.58
C ASP A 179 -17.89 3.18 -3.60
N ASP A 180 -17.92 1.84 -3.70
CA ASP A 180 -18.68 0.98 -2.80
C ASP A 180 -17.96 0.69 -1.47
N GLY A 181 -16.79 1.31 -1.26
CA GLY A 181 -15.96 1.15 -0.09
C GLY A 181 -15.19 -0.17 -0.04
N GLN A 182 -15.16 -0.96 -1.12
CA GLN A 182 -14.31 -2.16 -1.20
C GLN A 182 -12.87 -1.79 -1.51
N LEU A 183 -11.95 -2.54 -0.90
CA LEU A 183 -10.53 -2.50 -1.18
C LEU A 183 -10.26 -3.03 -2.59
N THR A 184 -9.65 -2.20 -3.42
CA THR A 184 -9.41 -2.47 -4.85
C THR A 184 -7.94 -2.64 -5.17
N ALA A 185 -7.05 -1.95 -4.45
CA ALA A 185 -5.63 -2.00 -4.71
C ALA A 185 -4.79 -1.57 -3.48
N LYS A 186 -3.47 -1.73 -3.55
CA LYS A 186 -2.54 -1.26 -2.52
C LYS A 186 -1.22 -0.77 -3.13
N SER A 187 -0.50 0.10 -2.39
CA SER A 187 0.86 0.49 -2.76
C SER A 187 1.82 -0.70 -2.66
N GLY A 188 2.56 -0.92 -3.74
CA GLY A 188 3.54 -2.01 -3.92
C GLY A 188 4.90 -1.73 -3.28
N ILE A 189 5.16 -0.49 -2.85
CA ILE A 189 6.44 -0.09 -2.24
C ILE A 189 6.16 0.38 -0.81
N THR A 190 7.06 0.02 0.09
CA THR A 190 7.11 0.39 1.50
C THR A 190 8.58 0.66 1.90
N ASP A 191 9.24 1.61 1.23
CA ASP A 191 10.65 1.97 1.51
C ASP A 191 10.75 2.95 2.69
N PHE A 192 10.55 2.41 3.89
CA PHE A 192 10.72 3.15 5.14
C PHE A 192 12.10 3.81 5.27
N SER A 193 13.15 3.17 4.73
CA SER A 193 14.53 3.59 4.97
C SER A 193 14.88 4.88 4.23
N THR A 194 14.47 4.99 2.97
CA THR A 194 14.63 6.19 2.15
C THR A 194 13.63 7.24 2.58
N TRP A 195 12.38 6.84 2.84
CA TRP A 195 11.36 7.73 3.37
C TRP A 195 11.80 8.49 4.63
N SER A 196 12.30 7.77 5.64
CA SER A 196 12.71 8.35 6.92
C SER A 196 13.97 9.22 6.84
N ARG A 197 14.69 9.24 5.70
CA ARG A 197 15.84 10.14 5.47
C ARG A 197 15.51 11.32 4.58
N GLU A 198 14.70 11.11 3.54
CA GLU A 198 14.64 11.99 2.38
C GLU A 198 13.30 12.74 2.23
N HIS A 199 12.22 12.25 2.81
CA HIS A 199 10.87 12.80 2.60
C HIS A 199 10.46 13.78 3.71
N PHE A 200 11.22 14.87 3.78
CA PHE A 200 10.97 16.01 4.66
C PHE A 200 10.97 17.31 3.87
N GLY A 201 10.11 18.27 4.24
CA GLY A 201 10.09 19.58 3.60
C GLY A 201 9.66 19.49 2.14
N ASP A 202 10.47 20.02 1.25
CA ASP A 202 10.12 20.25 -0.16
C ASP A 202 10.12 18.98 -1.03
N ASN A 203 10.63 17.85 -0.52
CA ASN A 203 10.53 16.54 -1.19
C ASN A 203 9.16 15.90 -0.97
N SER A 204 8.12 16.62 -1.35
CA SER A 204 6.71 16.22 -1.31
C SER A 204 5.92 17.09 -2.28
N PRO A 205 4.64 16.78 -2.56
CA PRO A 205 3.85 17.58 -3.50
C PRO A 205 3.73 19.06 -3.12
N TRP A 206 3.88 19.41 -1.84
CA TRP A 206 3.91 20.81 -1.38
C TRP A 206 5.22 21.55 -1.69
N GLY A 207 6.23 20.87 -2.22
CA GLY A 207 7.45 21.43 -2.80
C GLY A 207 7.63 21.04 -4.26
N ASP A 208 6.53 20.78 -4.97
CA ASP A 208 6.49 20.47 -6.41
C ASP A 208 7.17 19.14 -6.81
N VAL A 209 7.28 18.19 -5.86
CA VAL A 209 7.83 16.84 -6.11
C VAL A 209 6.81 15.78 -5.70
N ASP A 210 6.22 15.07 -6.67
CA ASP A 210 5.41 13.87 -6.39
C ASP A 210 6.17 12.58 -6.75
N THR A 211 5.83 11.49 -6.06
CA THR A 211 6.40 10.16 -6.29
C THR A 211 5.33 9.28 -6.94
N PRO A 212 5.55 8.77 -8.17
CA PRO A 212 4.62 7.87 -8.82
C PRO A 212 4.27 6.67 -7.94
N ALA A 213 2.98 6.37 -7.80
CA ALA A 213 2.53 5.25 -7.00
C ALA A 213 2.59 3.95 -7.81
N LEU A 214 3.43 3.01 -7.39
CA LEU A 214 3.37 1.64 -7.90
C LEU A 214 2.25 0.91 -7.17
N ILE A 215 1.18 0.55 -7.88
CA ILE A 215 -0.02 -0.08 -7.33
C ILE A 215 -0.04 -1.57 -7.70
N THR A 216 -0.44 -2.41 -6.75
CA THR A 216 -0.48 -3.87 -6.88
C THR A 216 -1.83 -4.41 -6.42
N GLU A 217 -2.17 -5.62 -6.89
CA GLU A 217 -3.39 -6.33 -6.46
C GLU A 217 -3.38 -6.63 -4.95
N VAL A 218 -4.56 -6.64 -4.36
CA VAL A 218 -4.79 -6.89 -2.93
C VAL A 218 -4.52 -8.36 -2.60
N GLU A 219 -3.93 -8.66 -1.44
CA GLU A 219 -3.80 -10.06 -1.02
C GLU A 219 -5.16 -10.69 -0.78
N THR A 220 -5.28 -11.98 -1.08
CA THR A 220 -6.40 -12.80 -0.61
C THR A 220 -6.38 -12.95 0.93
N ALA A 221 -7.54 -13.26 1.53
CA ALA A 221 -7.63 -13.53 2.96
C ALA A 221 -6.69 -14.67 3.41
N LEU A 222 -6.48 -15.67 2.55
CA LEU A 222 -5.57 -16.77 2.79
C LEU A 222 -4.11 -16.31 2.85
N GLU A 223 -3.67 -15.49 1.89
CA GLU A 223 -2.31 -14.92 1.89
C GLU A 223 -2.04 -14.07 3.14
N ARG A 224 -3.02 -13.29 3.60
CA ARG A 224 -2.87 -12.51 4.85
C ARG A 224 -2.73 -13.40 6.07
N GLN A 225 -3.55 -14.45 6.18
CA GLN A 225 -3.45 -15.42 7.26
C GLN A 225 -2.07 -16.07 7.27
N LEU A 226 -1.60 -16.51 6.11
CA LEU A 226 -0.31 -17.17 5.96
C LEU A 226 0.86 -16.22 6.21
N SER A 227 0.77 -14.97 5.78
CA SER A 227 1.74 -13.91 6.10
C SER A 227 1.90 -13.75 7.61
N LEU A 228 0.78 -13.65 8.34
CA LEU A 228 0.80 -13.60 9.81
C LEU A 228 1.42 -14.86 10.43
N THR A 229 1.12 -16.04 9.90
CA THR A 229 1.73 -17.30 10.37
C THR A 229 3.24 -17.30 10.16
N ILE A 230 3.72 -16.97 8.96
CA ILE A 230 5.15 -16.91 8.63
C ILE A 230 5.86 -15.92 9.56
N MET A 231 5.31 -14.72 9.70
CA MET A 231 5.92 -13.63 10.49
C MET A 231 5.85 -13.85 12.01
N ARG A 232 4.88 -14.64 12.51
CA ARG A 232 4.65 -14.88 13.95
C ARG A 232 4.98 -16.29 14.42
N SER A 233 5.60 -17.13 13.58
CA SER A 233 5.96 -18.53 13.87
C SER A 233 6.99 -18.74 15.01
N GLY A 234 7.28 -17.71 15.82
CA GLY A 234 8.22 -17.75 16.94
C GLY A 234 9.70 -17.75 16.53
N THR A 235 10.00 -17.99 15.26
CA THR A 235 11.34 -17.88 14.67
C THR A 235 11.31 -16.76 13.63
N SER A 236 12.14 -15.74 13.78
CA SER A 236 12.23 -14.68 12.77
C SER A 236 12.64 -15.31 11.43
N PRO A 237 11.85 -15.14 10.35
CA PRO A 237 12.20 -15.71 9.05
C PRO A 237 13.51 -15.11 8.53
N ARG A 238 14.24 -15.88 7.72
CA ARG A 238 15.39 -15.34 6.99
C ARG A 238 14.87 -14.27 6.03
N ILE A 239 15.57 -13.14 5.95
CA ILE A 239 15.20 -12.03 5.07
C ILE A 239 16.25 -11.91 3.97
N ASP A 240 15.81 -12.11 2.73
CA ASP A 240 16.64 -11.93 1.55
C ASP A 240 16.26 -10.60 0.88
N ARG A 241 17.24 -9.93 0.27
CA ARG A 241 17.06 -8.67 -0.47
C ARG A 241 17.49 -8.87 -1.91
N LEU A 242 16.72 -8.32 -2.82
CA LEU A 242 16.99 -8.35 -4.25
C LEU A 242 17.15 -6.93 -4.77
N ALA A 243 18.14 -6.73 -5.64
CA ALA A 243 18.22 -5.53 -6.45
C ALA A 243 17.20 -5.59 -7.60
N GLU A 244 16.84 -4.43 -8.17
CA GLU A 244 16.07 -4.39 -9.41
C GLU A 244 16.78 -5.19 -10.52
N GLY A 245 16.01 -6.02 -11.23
CA GLY A 245 16.45 -6.95 -12.27
C GLY A 245 16.91 -8.32 -11.76
N GLU A 246 17.14 -8.49 -10.45
CA GLU A 246 17.60 -9.75 -9.86
C GLU A 246 16.49 -10.82 -9.84
N LEU A 247 16.88 -12.08 -9.99
CA LEU A 247 15.96 -13.22 -9.99
C LEU A 247 15.79 -13.76 -8.58
N LEU A 248 14.54 -13.86 -8.12
CA LEU A 248 14.21 -14.61 -6.90
C LEU A 248 14.20 -16.11 -7.18
N THR A 249 13.60 -16.52 -8.30
CA THR A 249 13.55 -17.92 -8.74
C THR A 249 13.59 -18.00 -10.26
N THR A 250 13.97 -19.17 -10.80
CA THR A 250 14.01 -19.43 -12.24
C THR A 250 13.14 -20.64 -12.55
N GLN A 251 12.29 -20.55 -13.57
CA GLN A 251 11.45 -21.67 -14.01
C GLN A 251 12.30 -22.92 -14.28
N GLY A 252 11.81 -24.08 -13.84
CA GLY A 252 12.48 -25.37 -13.97
C GLY A 252 13.62 -25.61 -12.97
N SER A 253 14.02 -24.63 -12.15
CA SER A 253 14.98 -24.87 -11.08
C SER A 253 14.34 -25.63 -9.92
N ALA A 254 15.14 -26.35 -9.12
CA ALA A 254 14.65 -26.94 -7.88
C ALA A 254 14.20 -25.83 -6.90
N GLY A 255 13.18 -26.11 -6.09
CA GLY A 255 12.62 -25.17 -5.13
C GLY A 255 11.97 -25.85 -3.94
N GLU A 256 12.52 -25.62 -2.75
CA GLU A 256 12.03 -26.18 -1.46
C GLU A 256 11.52 -25.10 -0.49
N ASP A 257 11.79 -23.83 -0.82
CA ASP A 257 11.38 -22.66 -0.04
C ASP A 257 10.12 -22.00 -0.61
N ILE A 258 9.35 -21.38 0.27
CA ILE A 258 8.33 -20.38 -0.08
C ILE A 258 8.82 -19.00 0.33
N TYR A 259 8.34 -17.98 -0.38
CA TYR A 259 8.71 -16.60 -0.13
C TYR A 259 7.45 -15.77 0.13
N LEU A 260 7.51 -14.94 1.16
CA LEU A 260 6.55 -13.87 1.38
C LEU A 260 7.21 -12.56 0.94
N LEU A 261 6.63 -11.88 -0.05
CA LEU A 261 7.11 -10.57 -0.50
C LEU A 261 6.75 -9.54 0.57
N LEU A 262 7.75 -8.91 1.21
CA LEU A 262 7.53 -7.91 2.27
C LEU A 262 7.53 -6.49 1.72
N ASP A 263 8.33 -6.26 0.68
CA ASP A 263 8.52 -4.97 0.04
C ASP A 263 8.96 -5.13 -1.42
N GLY A 264 8.55 -4.18 -2.27
CA GLY A 264 8.83 -4.15 -3.70
C GLY A 264 7.86 -4.97 -4.54
N VAL A 265 8.14 -5.04 -5.85
CA VAL A 265 7.29 -5.72 -6.84
C VAL A 265 8.13 -6.73 -7.63
N LEU A 266 7.55 -7.92 -7.79
CA LEU A 266 8.11 -8.99 -8.63
C LEU A 266 7.26 -9.14 -9.89
N GLU A 267 7.91 -9.39 -11.02
CA GLU A 267 7.31 -9.85 -12.26
C GLU A 267 7.33 -11.38 -12.31
N VAL A 268 6.22 -11.96 -12.79
CA VAL A 268 6.03 -13.41 -12.97
C VAL A 268 6.11 -13.72 -14.46
N GLU A 269 7.08 -14.54 -14.83
CA GLU A 269 7.37 -14.94 -16.21
C GLU A 269 7.26 -16.47 -16.34
N VAL A 270 6.59 -16.97 -17.39
CA VAL A 270 6.45 -18.39 -17.69
C VAL A 270 6.72 -18.59 -19.17
N ASP A 271 7.65 -19.49 -19.50
CA ASP A 271 8.07 -19.77 -20.88
C ASP A 271 8.52 -18.52 -21.67
N GLY A 272 8.99 -17.48 -20.97
CA GLY A 272 9.42 -16.21 -21.55
C GLY A 272 8.32 -15.13 -21.60
N ASP A 273 7.07 -15.48 -21.29
CA ASP A 273 5.94 -14.55 -21.31
C ASP A 273 5.66 -13.99 -19.92
N VAL A 274 5.56 -12.66 -19.82
CA VAL A 274 5.19 -11.96 -18.58
C VAL A 274 3.69 -12.10 -18.34
N LEU A 275 3.32 -12.77 -17.24
CA LEU A 275 1.92 -13.06 -16.91
C LEU A 275 1.31 -12.06 -15.92
N ALA A 276 2.10 -11.58 -14.95
CA ALA A 276 1.61 -10.70 -13.89
C ALA A 276 2.75 -9.96 -13.17
N GLN A 277 2.37 -8.93 -12.42
CA GLN A 277 3.21 -8.33 -11.38
C GLN A 277 2.55 -8.54 -10.02
N ILE A 278 3.34 -8.89 -9.01
CA ILE A 278 2.89 -9.17 -7.65
C ILE A 278 3.59 -8.25 -6.65
N GLY A 279 2.80 -7.75 -5.71
CA GLY A 279 3.24 -6.82 -4.67
C GLY A 279 3.40 -7.45 -3.30
N PRO A 280 3.77 -6.65 -2.28
CA PRO A 280 3.96 -7.12 -0.92
C PRO A 280 2.73 -7.85 -0.38
N GLY A 281 2.94 -8.81 0.51
CA GLY A 281 1.96 -9.74 1.05
C GLY A 281 1.70 -10.97 0.17
N ALA A 282 2.12 -10.95 -1.10
CA ALA A 282 2.06 -12.13 -1.96
C ALA A 282 2.96 -13.25 -1.42
N ILE A 283 2.45 -14.48 -1.48
CA ILE A 283 3.21 -15.68 -1.17
C ILE A 283 3.50 -16.46 -2.45
N VAL A 284 4.76 -16.79 -2.69
CA VAL A 284 5.20 -17.42 -3.93
C VAL A 284 6.10 -18.62 -3.69
N GLY A 285 6.14 -19.50 -4.69
CA GLY A 285 6.96 -20.70 -4.68
C GLY A 285 6.24 -21.93 -4.11
N GLU A 286 4.99 -21.78 -3.71
CA GLU A 286 4.11 -22.82 -3.18
C GLU A 286 3.89 -23.97 -4.16
N ARG A 287 3.82 -23.66 -5.47
CA ARG A 287 3.59 -24.67 -6.52
C ARG A 287 4.73 -25.67 -6.62
N ALA A 288 5.99 -25.24 -6.45
CA ALA A 288 7.14 -26.15 -6.47
C ALA A 288 7.02 -27.23 -5.39
N LEU A 289 6.46 -26.90 -4.23
CA LEU A 289 6.26 -27.85 -3.13
C LEU A 289 5.14 -28.87 -3.39
N LEU A 290 4.22 -28.55 -4.30
CA LEU A 290 3.05 -29.36 -4.62
C LEU A 290 3.24 -30.17 -5.91
N GLU A 291 3.97 -29.62 -6.88
CA GLU A 291 4.06 -30.09 -8.28
C GLU A 291 5.44 -30.68 -8.61
N GLY A 292 6.11 -31.33 -7.64
CA GLY A 292 7.29 -32.17 -7.90
C GLY A 292 8.65 -31.49 -7.69
N GLY A 293 8.71 -30.40 -6.94
CA GLY A 293 9.95 -29.76 -6.48
C GLY A 293 10.58 -28.77 -7.44
N LEU A 294 9.96 -28.51 -8.60
CA LEU A 294 10.47 -27.57 -9.60
C LEU A 294 9.66 -26.27 -9.62
N ARG A 295 10.35 -25.14 -9.82
CA ARG A 295 9.72 -23.82 -9.97
C ARG A 295 8.92 -23.77 -11.27
N THR A 296 7.65 -23.35 -11.19
CA THR A 296 6.74 -23.28 -12.34
C THR A 296 6.85 -21.97 -13.10
N SER A 297 7.49 -20.95 -12.53
CA SER A 297 7.69 -19.63 -13.13
C SER A 297 9.05 -19.06 -12.73
N THR A 298 9.53 -18.11 -13.52
CA THR A 298 10.63 -17.21 -13.17
C THR A 298 10.04 -16.00 -12.43
N LEU A 299 10.68 -15.59 -11.34
CA LEU A 299 10.30 -14.41 -10.57
C LEU A 299 11.44 -13.40 -10.59
N ARG A 300 11.18 -12.20 -11.11
CA ARG A 300 12.19 -11.14 -11.28
C ARG A 300 11.78 -9.89 -10.53
N ALA A 301 12.71 -9.28 -9.82
CA ALA A 301 12.47 -8.01 -9.15
C ALA A 301 12.40 -6.86 -10.16
N VAL A 302 11.28 -6.11 -10.20
CA VAL A 302 11.15 -4.89 -11.02
C VAL A 302 11.37 -3.61 -10.20
N THR A 303 11.45 -3.76 -8.88
CA THR A 303 11.98 -2.77 -7.94
C THR A 303 12.96 -3.48 -7.01
N PRO A 304 13.75 -2.78 -6.18
CA PRO A 304 14.37 -3.43 -5.02
C PRO A 304 13.31 -4.16 -4.19
N CYS A 305 13.58 -5.41 -3.82
CA CYS A 305 12.64 -6.27 -3.10
C CYS A 305 13.21 -6.77 -1.78
N LYS A 306 12.32 -7.03 -0.84
CA LYS A 306 12.61 -7.72 0.43
C LYS A 306 11.65 -8.90 0.56
N VAL A 307 12.18 -10.10 0.77
CA VAL A 307 11.37 -11.30 0.93
C VAL A 307 11.69 -11.99 2.26
N ALA A 308 10.67 -12.50 2.93
CA ALA A 308 10.83 -13.47 4.00
C ALA A 308 10.85 -14.87 3.39
N VAL A 309 11.87 -15.65 3.73
CA VAL A 309 11.98 -17.05 3.34
C VAL A 309 11.41 -17.92 4.44
N ALA A 310 10.48 -18.79 4.08
CA ALA A 310 9.93 -19.80 4.95
C ALA A 310 10.13 -21.19 4.35
N GLU A 311 10.47 -22.15 5.21
CA GLU A 311 10.56 -23.55 4.83
C GLU A 311 9.15 -24.11 4.64
N ALA A 312 8.99 -25.04 3.69
CA ALA A 312 7.72 -25.72 3.44
C ALA A 312 7.08 -26.29 4.72
N ALA A 313 7.88 -26.81 5.64
CA ALA A 313 7.41 -27.41 6.89
C ALA A 313 6.76 -26.42 7.86
N GLN A 314 6.98 -25.10 7.68
CA GLN A 314 6.42 -24.06 8.52
C GLN A 314 4.98 -23.69 8.15
N VAL A 315 4.49 -24.17 7.00
CA VAL A 315 3.18 -23.80 6.45
C VAL A 315 2.35 -25.04 6.14
N ASP A 316 1.05 -24.97 6.45
CA ASP A 316 0.10 -26.03 6.19
C ASP A 316 0.00 -26.33 4.68
N ARG A 317 0.20 -27.59 4.30
CA ARG A 317 0.16 -28.05 2.92
C ARG A 317 -1.21 -27.83 2.27
N ASP A 318 -2.31 -27.95 3.01
CA ASP A 318 -3.65 -27.72 2.48
C ASP A 318 -3.86 -26.23 2.18
N ALA A 319 -3.26 -25.34 2.99
CA ALA A 319 -3.27 -23.91 2.73
C ALA A 319 -2.44 -23.57 1.48
N LEU A 320 -1.28 -24.21 1.28
CA LEU A 320 -0.49 -24.05 0.05
C LEU A 320 -1.26 -24.53 -1.18
N ALA A 321 -2.00 -25.64 -1.07
CA ALA A 321 -2.80 -26.17 -2.17
C ALA A 321 -3.94 -25.21 -2.56
N GLN A 322 -4.63 -24.63 -1.58
CA GLN A 322 -5.63 -23.60 -1.83
C GLN A 322 -5.02 -22.35 -2.49
N LEU A 323 -3.86 -21.91 -2.02
CA LEU A 323 -3.14 -20.77 -2.61
C LEU A 323 -2.79 -21.05 -4.09
N ALA A 324 -2.23 -22.23 -4.38
CA ALA A 324 -1.88 -22.64 -5.74
C ALA A 324 -3.09 -22.66 -6.69
N THR A 325 -4.29 -23.04 -6.20
CA THR A 325 -5.50 -22.98 -7.03
C THR A 325 -5.90 -21.54 -7.39
N GLY A 326 -5.69 -20.58 -6.48
CA GLY A 326 -5.94 -19.15 -6.74
C GLY A 326 -4.91 -18.53 -7.69
N HIS A 327 -3.67 -19.01 -7.66
CA HIS A 327 -2.59 -18.54 -8.54
C HIS A 327 -2.55 -19.19 -9.93
N ARG A 328 -3.36 -20.22 -10.17
CA ARG A 328 -3.42 -20.90 -11.49
C ARG A 328 -4.12 -19.99 -12.51
N ARG A 329 -3.34 -19.12 -13.15
CA ARG A 329 -3.76 -18.23 -14.26
C ARG A 329 -3.41 -18.76 -15.65
N GLU A 330 -2.77 -19.93 -15.74
CA GLU A 330 -2.46 -20.62 -17.01
C GLU A 330 -3.61 -21.56 -17.42
N PRO A 331 -3.93 -21.69 -18.73
CA PRO A 331 -4.70 -22.83 -19.21
C PRO A 331 -3.92 -24.11 -18.94
N ALA A 332 -4.61 -25.15 -18.45
CA ALA A 332 -3.98 -26.46 -18.26
C ALA A 332 -3.34 -26.92 -19.59
N PRO A 333 -2.11 -27.48 -19.56
CA PRO A 333 -1.54 -28.06 -20.76
C PRO A 333 -2.47 -29.17 -21.25
N SER A 334 -2.89 -29.04 -22.50
CA SER A 334 -3.68 -30.03 -23.25
C SER A 334 -2.91 -31.33 -23.46
#